data_AF-A0A924S561-F1
#
_entry.id   AF-A0A924S561-F1
#
_cell.length_a   1.000
_cell.length_b   1.000
_cell.length_c   1.000
_cell.angle_alpha   90.00
_cell.angle_beta   90.00
_cell.angle_gamma   90.00
#
_symmetry.space_group_name_H-M   'P 1'
#
loop_
_entity.id
_entity.type
_entity.pdbx_description
1 polymer ?
#
loop_
_entity_poly.entity_id
_entity_poly.type
_entity_poly.pdbx_seq_one_letter_code
_entity_poly.pdbx_strand_id
1 'polypeptide(L)' 'MLIEVAPDRFFDDDHYRGFPAVLVQLDRVDEDKLADLLARAWRIQAPKALVTRIASARSGTGGPGGDFS' A
#
# COMPACT_ATOMS: atom_id res chain seq x y z
N MET A 1 5.25 4.07 -14.83
CA MET A 1 4.80 4.74 -13.58
C MET A 1 3.38 4.25 -13.23
N LEU A 2 2.92 4.28 -11.96
CA LEU A 2 1.56 3.78 -11.60
C LEU A 2 0.44 4.48 -12.39
N ILE A 3 0.58 5.77 -12.65
CA ILE A 3 -0.35 6.59 -13.45
C ILE A 3 -0.46 6.07 -14.90
N GLU A 4 0.66 5.67 -15.52
CA GLU A 4 0.65 5.13 -16.89
C GLU A 4 -0.05 3.77 -16.99
N VAL A 5 -0.02 2.99 -15.90
CA VAL A 5 -0.56 1.62 -15.88
C VAL A 5 -2.04 1.59 -15.53
N ALA A 6 -2.52 2.53 -14.72
CA ALA A 6 -3.95 2.64 -14.36
C ALA A 6 -4.34 4.11 -14.10
N PRO A 7 -4.48 4.92 -15.16
CA PRO A 7 -4.78 6.36 -15.05
C PRO A 7 -6.20 6.65 -14.53
N ASP A 8 -7.09 5.65 -14.55
CA ASP A 8 -8.43 5.71 -13.96
C ASP A 8 -8.43 5.57 -12.42
N ARG A 9 -7.31 5.12 -11.85
CA ARG A 9 -7.14 4.85 -10.42
C ARG A 9 -6.07 5.72 -9.77
N PHE A 10 -5.07 6.14 -10.53
CA PHE A 10 -3.96 6.94 -10.05
C PHE A 10 -3.83 8.23 -10.84
N PHE A 11 -3.61 9.33 -10.13
CA PHE A 11 -3.43 10.65 -10.72
C PHE A 11 -2.42 11.47 -9.92
N ASP A 12 -1.96 12.56 -10.50
CA ASP A 12 -1.23 13.63 -9.83
C ASP A 12 -1.98 14.96 -10.02
N ASP A 13 -1.53 15.98 -9.30
CA ASP A 13 -1.99 17.37 -9.44
C ASP A 13 -0.75 18.28 -9.41
N ASP A 14 -0.88 19.55 -9.77
CA ASP A 14 0.19 20.56 -9.79
C ASP A 14 1.02 20.57 -8.51
N HIS A 15 0.40 20.34 -7.34
CA HIS A 15 1.09 20.28 -6.06
C HIS A 15 2.02 19.05 -5.91
N TYR A 16 1.72 17.95 -6.60
CA TYR A 16 2.44 16.68 -6.51
C TYR A 16 3.37 16.41 -7.70
N ARG A 17 3.34 17.23 -8.75
CA ARG A 17 4.25 17.09 -9.89
C ARG A 17 5.71 17.19 -9.44
N GLY A 18 6.48 16.14 -9.69
CA GLY A 18 7.91 16.06 -9.31
C GLY A 18 8.16 15.52 -7.89
N PHE A 19 7.13 15.26 -7.09
CA PHE A 19 7.24 14.54 -5.84
C PHE A 19 7.05 13.02 -6.07
N PRO A 20 7.75 12.13 -5.36
CA PRO A 20 7.60 10.67 -5.53
C PRO A 20 6.33 10.14 -4.84
N ALA A 21 5.19 10.77 -5.08
CA ALA A 21 3.88 10.32 -4.62
C ALA A 21 2.86 10.33 -5.77
N VAL A 22 1.81 9.54 -5.62
CA VAL A 22 0.65 9.48 -6.51
C VAL A 22 -0.61 9.52 -5.66
N LEU A 23 -1.66 10.14 -6.17
CA LEU A 23 -2.98 10.14 -5.56
C LEU A 23 -3.76 8.92 -6.05
N VAL A 24 -4.69 8.44 -5.23
CA VAL A 24 -5.51 7.25 -5.50
C VAL A 24 -6.98 7.64 -5.48
N GLN A 25 -7.72 7.26 -6.53
CA GLN A 25 -9.17 7.40 -6.56
C GLN A 25 -9.81 6.26 -5.76
N LEU A 26 -10.20 6.52 -4.51
CA LEU A 26 -10.69 5.50 -3.58
C LEU A 26 -11.93 4.75 -4.10
N ASP A 27 -12.85 5.43 -4.78
CA ASP A 27 -14.06 4.80 -5.36
C ASP A 27 -13.75 3.81 -6.50
N ARG A 28 -12.51 3.78 -7.00
CA ARG A 28 -12.08 2.96 -8.13
C ARG A 28 -11.10 1.85 -7.72
N VAL A 29 -10.85 1.70 -6.41
CA VAL A 29 -9.91 0.73 -5.86
C VAL A 29 -10.60 -0.05 -4.75
N ASP A 30 -10.55 -1.38 -4.84
CA ASP A 30 -11.04 -2.26 -3.79
C ASP A 30 -10.17 -2.20 -2.53
N GLU A 31 -10.73 -2.58 -1.39
CA GLU A 31 -10.08 -2.47 -0.09
C GLU A 31 -8.78 -3.28 0.00
N ASP A 32 -8.77 -4.51 -0.52
CA ASP A 32 -7.58 -5.36 -0.53
C ASP A 32 -6.44 -4.71 -1.33
N LYS A 33 -6.78 -4.18 -2.50
CA LYS A 33 -5.82 -3.47 -3.34
C LYS A 33 -5.30 -2.21 -2.68
N LEU A 34 -6.17 -1.46 -2.01
CA LEU A 34 -5.81 -0.25 -1.27
C LEU A 34 -4.87 -0.58 -0.10
N ALA A 35 -5.18 -1.64 0.66
CA ALA A 35 -4.35 -2.11 1.76
C ALA A 35 -2.95 -2.50 1.28
N ASP A 36 -2.85 -3.21 0.14
CA ASP A 36 -1.59 -3.56 -0.50
C ASP A 36 -0.78 -2.35 -0.97
N LEU A 37 -1.46 -1.34 -1.53
CA LEU A 37 -0.82 -0.09 -1.95
C LEU A 37 -0.26 0.67 -0.74
N LEU A 38 -1.07 0.85 0.30
CA LEU A 38 -0.66 1.52 1.53
C LEU A 38 0.50 0.78 2.20
N ALA A 39 0.43 -0.54 2.29
CA ALA A 39 1.49 -1.33 2.90
C ALA A 39 2.80 -1.23 2.10
N ARG A 40 2.75 -1.17 0.76
CA ARG A 40 3.94 -0.97 -0.08
C ARG A 40 4.50 0.45 0.06
N ALA A 41 3.65 1.46 0.00
CA ALA A 41 4.05 2.86 0.19
C ALA A 41 4.71 3.06 1.56
N TRP A 42 4.14 2.48 2.62
CA TRP A 42 4.72 2.52 3.96
C TRP A 42 6.11 1.88 4.00
N ARG A 43 6.33 0.72 3.37
CA ARG A 43 7.65 0.06 3.34
C ARG A 43 8.73 0.89 2.64
N ILE A 44 8.35 1.73 1.67
CA ILE A 44 9.28 2.64 0.98
C ILE A 44 9.73 3.76 1.93
N GLN A 45 8.82 4.27 2.75
CA GLN A 45 9.08 5.40 3.64
C GLN A 45 9.61 4.99 5.02
N ALA A 46 9.31 3.77 5.47
CA ALA A 46 9.63 3.32 6.82
C ALA A 46 11.12 2.97 7.01
N PRO A 47 11.68 3.18 8.21
CA PRO A 47 13.02 2.70 8.54
C PRO A 47 13.12 1.18 8.40
N LYS A 48 14.23 0.69 7.81
CA LYS A 48 14.46 -0.75 7.57
C LYS A 48 14.28 -1.60 8.82
N ALA A 49 14.77 -1.14 9.98
CA ALA A 49 14.63 -1.84 11.25
C ALA A 49 13.17 -2.08 11.64
N LEU A 50 12.28 -1.11 11.37
CA LEU A 50 10.86 -1.22 11.66
C LEU A 50 10.17 -2.21 10.70
N VAL A 51 10.53 -2.16 9.42
CA VAL A 51 10.04 -3.13 8.42
C VAL A 51 10.42 -4.56 8.83
N THR A 52 11.69 -4.78 9.19
CA THR A 52 12.18 -6.09 9.66
C THR A 52 11.42 -6.55 10.90
N ARG A 53 11.24 -5.68 11.90
CA ARG A 53 10.49 -6.02 13.12
C ARG A 53 9.07 -6.46 12.82
N ILE A 54 8.35 -5.73 11.96
CA ILE A 54 6.96 -6.06 11.60
C ILE A 54 6.89 -7.36 10.78
N ALA A 55 7.83 -7.58 9.86
CA ALA A 55 7.90 -8.82 9.09
C ALA A 55 8.12 -10.05 10.01
N SER A 56 9.07 -9.96 10.94
CA SER A 56 9.34 -11.04 11.90
C SER A 56 8.16 -11.31 12.85
N ALA A 57 7.42 -10.28 13.25
CA ALA A 57 6.23 -10.44 14.09
C ALA A 57 5.10 -11.17 13.35
N ARG A 58 4.89 -10.89 12.05
CA ARG A 58 3.85 -11.57 11.25
C ARG A 58 4.17 -13.04 10.99
N SER A 59 5.44 -13.40 10.84
CA SER A 59 5.87 -14.79 10.69
C SER A 59 5.68 -15.64 11.95
N GLY A 60 5.44 -15.02 13.11
CA GLY A 60 5.22 -15.70 14.39
C GLY A 60 3.76 -16.08 14.70
N THR A 61 2.80 -15.73 13.83
CA THR A 61 1.36 -15.97 14.04
C THR A 61 0.79 -16.87 12.94
N GLY A 62 1.15 -18.16 12.98
CA GLY A 62 0.44 -19.22 12.27
C GLY A 62 -0.43 -20.00 13.26
N GLY A 63 -1.60 -19.46 13.60
CA GLY A 63 -2.64 -20.18 14.36
C GLY A 63 -3.81 -20.53 13.43
N PRO A 64 -4.37 -21.75 13.49
CA PRO A 64 -5.45 -22.15 12.59
C PRO A 64 -6.80 -21.59 13.05
N GLY A 65 -7.62 -21.16 12.09
CA GLY A 65 -9.06 -20.98 12.27
C GLY A 65 -9.51 -19.55 12.52
N GLY A 66 -10.07 -18.94 11.48
CA GLY A 66 -10.87 -17.72 11.55
C GLY A 66 -11.87 -17.78 10.41
N ASP A 67 -12.92 -18.55 10.62
CA ASP A 67 -14.16 -18.57 9.87
C ASP A 67 -14.82 -17.18 9.91
N PHE A 68 -14.78 -16.48 8.78
CA PHE A 68 -15.62 -15.31 8.56
C PHE A 68 -16.75 -15.74 7.61
N SER A 69 -17.90 -16.05 8.21
CA SER A 69 -19.21 -16.03 7.52
C SER A 69 -19.66 -14.60 7.27
#